data_AF-A0A1S9BWP2-F1
#
_entry.id   AF-A0A1S9BWP2-F1
#
_cell.length_a   1.000
_cell.length_b   1.000
_cell.length_c   1.000
_cell.angle_alpha   90.00
_cell.angle_beta   90.00
_cell.angle_gamma   90.00
#
_symmetry.space_group_name_H-M   'P 1'
#
loop_
_entity.id
_entity.type
_entity.pdbx_description
1 polymer ?
#
loop_
_entity_poly.entity_id
_entity_poly.type
_entity_poly.pdbx_seq_one_letter_code
_entity_poly.pdbx_strand_id
1 'polypeptide(L)'
;MKKRIAMLVAVIMAILSFGMVSFAKGNVTELKWSDGEKTAKQEGIKGKFVELDEVAIKFWLPNDYKASKLTKDDKENGYIAYYEDGKTDGVVAVVLLDAGIKSLSDYKKELKKMDDVSEIEDCIINDIDCIGYRVKDENTMNISYSTESGKILEFTFAPVTDDDDDSITVPAIIMSSIQETD
;
A
#
# COMPACT_ATOMS: atom_id res chain seq x y z
N MET A 1 -30.13 5.70 4.87
CA MET A 1 -28.77 6.28 4.85
C MET A 1 -27.93 5.83 6.05
N LYS A 2 -28.37 6.02 7.31
CA LYS A 2 -27.63 5.54 8.50
C LYS A 2 -27.28 4.04 8.53
N LYS A 3 -28.15 3.15 8.05
CA LYS A 3 -27.91 1.70 8.05
C LYS A 3 -26.95 1.18 6.96
N ARG A 4 -26.67 1.98 5.91
CA ARG A 4 -25.74 1.59 4.81
C ARG A 4 -24.34 2.15 5.03
N ILE A 5 -24.24 3.36 5.59
CA ILE A 5 -22.97 3.95 6.04
C ILE A 5 -22.39 3.12 7.19
N ALA A 6 -23.23 2.71 8.15
CA ALA A 6 -22.80 1.80 9.23
C ALA A 6 -22.32 0.42 8.74
N MET A 7 -22.71 -0.02 7.53
CA MET A 7 -22.30 -1.31 6.98
C MET A 7 -20.98 -1.20 6.20
N LEU A 8 -20.76 -0.08 5.51
CA LEU A 8 -19.48 0.21 4.85
C LEU A 8 -18.39 0.50 5.91
N VAL A 9 -18.72 1.29 6.93
CA VAL A 9 -17.86 1.55 8.09
C VAL A 9 -17.63 0.28 8.89
N ALA A 10 -18.60 -0.63 9.03
CA ALA A 10 -18.36 -1.93 9.69
C ALA A 10 -17.52 -2.91 8.86
N VAL A 11 -17.55 -2.82 7.52
CA VAL A 11 -16.65 -3.61 6.66
C VAL A 11 -15.24 -3.02 6.69
N ILE A 12 -15.10 -1.69 6.66
CA ILE A 12 -13.82 -1.01 6.79
C ILE A 12 -13.26 -1.20 8.21
N MET A 13 -14.08 -1.13 9.27
CA MET A 13 -13.67 -1.46 10.65
C MET A 13 -13.42 -2.95 10.86
N ALA A 14 -14.07 -3.86 10.14
CA ALA A 14 -13.70 -5.28 10.14
C ALA A 14 -12.36 -5.50 9.41
N ILE A 15 -12.07 -4.66 8.41
CA ILE A 15 -10.78 -4.54 7.72
C ILE A 15 -9.78 -3.68 8.54
N LEU A 16 -10.16 -3.14 9.71
CA LEU A 16 -9.26 -2.35 10.58
C LEU A 16 -9.22 -2.89 12.02
N SER A 17 -10.00 -3.94 12.34
CA SER A 17 -9.80 -4.77 13.52
C SER A 17 -8.58 -5.71 13.40
N PHE A 18 -7.64 -5.44 12.48
CA PHE A 18 -6.37 -6.15 12.27
C PHE A 18 -5.40 -6.09 13.47
N GLY A 19 -5.83 -5.53 14.60
CA GLY A 19 -5.24 -5.77 15.92
C GLY A 19 -5.73 -7.02 16.66
N MET A 20 -6.71 -7.81 16.17
CA MET A 20 -7.17 -9.01 16.90
C MET A 20 -7.48 -10.21 16.00
N VAL A 21 -6.90 -11.35 16.41
CA VAL A 21 -7.19 -12.73 16.00
C VAL A 21 -6.44 -13.25 14.75
N SER A 22 -5.12 -13.35 14.89
CA SER A 22 -4.39 -14.47 14.30
C SER A 22 -4.85 -15.78 14.97
N PHE A 23 -5.93 -16.40 14.47
CA PHE A 23 -6.25 -17.82 14.66
C PHE A 23 -7.14 -18.34 13.53
N ALA A 24 -6.62 -18.35 12.30
CA ALA A 24 -7.01 -19.35 11.30
C ALA A 24 -5.82 -19.56 10.35
N LYS A 25 -5.38 -20.80 10.20
CA LYS A 25 -4.53 -21.21 9.09
C LYS A 25 -5.21 -20.78 7.78
N GLY A 26 -4.64 -19.82 7.05
CA GLY A 26 -4.83 -19.70 5.60
C GLY A 26 -5.79 -18.65 5.06
N ASN A 27 -6.12 -17.57 5.78
CA ASN A 27 -6.82 -16.44 5.15
C ASN A 27 -5.79 -15.40 4.70
N VAL A 28 -5.45 -15.43 3.41
CA VAL A 28 -4.69 -14.37 2.73
C VAL A 28 -5.62 -13.16 2.55
N THR A 29 -5.16 -11.96 2.85
CA THR A 29 -5.96 -10.73 2.64
C THR A 29 -6.07 -10.47 1.14
N GLU A 30 -7.26 -10.51 0.56
CA GLU A 30 -7.49 -10.22 -0.85
C GLU A 30 -8.09 -8.81 -1.04
N LEU A 31 -7.44 -7.98 -1.85
CA LEU A 31 -7.95 -6.65 -2.25
C LEU A 31 -8.10 -6.57 -3.77
N LYS A 32 -9.17 -5.92 -4.20
CA LYS A 32 -9.48 -5.69 -5.62
C LYS A 32 -9.77 -4.22 -5.88
N TRP A 33 -9.35 -3.74 -7.04
CA TRP A 33 -9.59 -2.35 -7.45
C TRP A 33 -11.07 -1.99 -7.50
N SER A 34 -11.95 -2.95 -7.80
CA SER A 34 -13.40 -2.71 -7.81
C SER A 34 -13.94 -2.16 -6.48
N ASP A 35 -13.31 -2.54 -5.35
CA ASP A 35 -13.71 -2.05 -4.04
C ASP A 35 -13.17 -0.63 -3.79
N GLY A 36 -11.90 -0.39 -4.09
CA GLY A 36 -11.30 0.95 -4.00
C GLY A 36 -11.97 1.96 -4.93
N GLU A 37 -12.29 1.56 -6.16
CA GLU A 37 -12.96 2.41 -7.15
C GLU A 37 -14.35 2.84 -6.65
N LYS A 38 -15.08 1.92 -6.02
CA LYS A 38 -16.39 2.21 -5.43
C LYS A 38 -16.26 3.21 -4.28
N THR A 39 -15.28 3.03 -3.40
CA THR A 39 -15.02 3.97 -2.29
C THR A 39 -14.62 5.34 -2.82
N ALA A 40 -13.69 5.41 -3.77
CA ALA A 40 -13.28 6.66 -4.41
C ALA A 40 -14.48 7.41 -5.04
N LYS A 41 -15.38 6.70 -5.71
CA LYS A 41 -16.62 7.28 -6.26
C LYS A 41 -17.58 7.76 -5.18
N GLN A 42 -17.71 7.04 -4.07
CA GLN A 42 -18.61 7.40 -2.97
C GLN A 42 -18.14 8.65 -2.22
N GLU A 43 -16.83 8.76 -1.98
CA GLU A 43 -16.19 9.90 -1.33
C GLU A 43 -15.93 11.07 -2.30
N GLY A 44 -16.20 10.88 -3.60
CA GLY A 44 -16.03 11.93 -4.62
C GLY A 44 -14.56 12.24 -4.94
N ILE A 45 -13.64 11.33 -4.61
CA ILE A 45 -12.21 11.46 -4.84
C ILE A 45 -11.93 11.18 -6.32
N LYS A 46 -11.36 12.17 -7.01
CA LYS A 46 -10.96 12.07 -8.41
C LYS A 46 -9.47 11.77 -8.50
N GLY A 47 -9.10 10.96 -9.49
CA GLY A 47 -7.73 10.55 -9.72
C GLY A 47 -7.59 9.84 -11.05
N LYS A 48 -6.39 9.34 -11.32
CA LYS A 48 -6.04 8.65 -12.56
C LYS A 48 -5.00 7.57 -12.28
N PHE A 49 -4.91 6.59 -13.16
CA PHE A 49 -3.80 5.66 -13.15
C PHE A 49 -2.51 6.37 -13.55
N VAL A 50 -1.44 6.03 -12.84
CA VAL A 50 -0.05 6.34 -13.16
C VAL A 50 0.69 5.02 -13.33
N GLU A 51 1.66 5.00 -14.24
CA GLU A 51 2.51 3.85 -14.53
C GLU A 51 3.91 4.16 -14.02
N LEU A 52 4.61 3.14 -13.53
CA LEU A 52 6.01 3.25 -13.11
C LEU A 52 6.91 2.93 -14.31
N ASP A 53 7.96 3.73 -14.52
CA ASP A 53 8.85 3.56 -15.68
C ASP A 53 9.77 2.34 -15.52
N GLU A 54 10.12 2.00 -14.28
CA GLU A 54 11.11 0.96 -13.95
C GLU A 54 10.51 -0.44 -13.79
N VAL A 55 9.20 -0.56 -13.63
CA VAL A 55 8.48 -1.83 -13.37
C VAL A 55 7.12 -1.83 -14.08
N ALA A 56 6.67 -3.00 -14.53
CA ALA A 56 5.38 -3.18 -15.22
C ALA A 56 4.17 -3.09 -14.26
N ILE A 57 4.08 -2.01 -13.48
CA ILE A 57 3.05 -1.78 -12.47
C ILE A 57 2.41 -0.41 -12.69
N LYS A 58 1.08 -0.38 -12.59
CA LYS A 58 0.27 0.84 -12.56
C LYS A 58 -0.58 0.88 -11.29
N PHE A 59 -0.91 2.07 -10.85
CA PHE A 59 -1.79 2.29 -9.71
C PHE A 59 -2.55 3.61 -9.87
N TRP A 60 -3.74 3.68 -9.29
CA TRP A 60 -4.58 4.87 -9.27
C TRP A 60 -4.10 5.82 -8.18
N LEU A 61 -3.97 7.08 -8.53
CA LEU A 61 -3.52 8.14 -7.64
C LEU A 61 -4.54 9.30 -7.63
N PRO A 62 -4.95 9.81 -6.45
CA PRO A 62 -5.79 10.99 -6.37
C PRO A 62 -5.13 12.20 -7.05
N ASN A 63 -5.95 13.09 -7.61
CA ASN A 63 -5.47 14.28 -8.30
C ASN A 63 -4.74 15.28 -7.40
N ASP A 64 -4.98 15.20 -6.09
CA ASP A 64 -4.32 16.06 -5.10
C ASP A 64 -2.86 15.65 -4.87
N TYR A 65 -2.50 14.39 -5.16
CA TYR A 65 -1.12 13.92 -5.10
C TYR A 65 -0.33 14.34 -6.34
N LYS A 66 0.88 14.85 -6.12
CA LYS A 66 1.81 15.30 -7.18
C LYS A 66 3.14 14.57 -7.05
N ALA A 67 3.69 14.19 -8.19
CA ALA A 67 5.02 13.57 -8.23
C ALA A 67 6.10 14.58 -7.83
N SER A 68 6.90 14.21 -6.84
CA SER A 68 8.09 14.95 -6.45
C SER A 68 9.26 14.60 -7.35
N LYS A 69 10.15 15.56 -7.58
CA LYS A 69 11.37 15.32 -8.35
C LYS A 69 12.38 14.57 -7.49
N LEU A 70 12.68 13.33 -7.85
CA LEU A 70 13.72 12.55 -7.21
C LEU A 70 15.12 13.11 -7.52
N THR A 71 15.92 13.27 -6.46
CA THR A 71 17.34 13.63 -6.54
C THR A 71 18.18 12.42 -6.97
N LYS A 72 19.49 12.65 -7.18
CA LYS A 72 20.42 11.56 -7.45
C LYS A 72 20.51 10.61 -6.26
N ASP A 73 20.58 11.17 -5.05
CA ASP A 73 20.72 10.41 -3.82
C ASP A 73 19.46 9.57 -3.55
N ASP A 74 18.26 10.07 -3.84
CA ASP A 74 17.01 9.29 -3.73
C ASP A 74 17.07 8.04 -4.64
N LYS A 75 17.50 8.23 -5.88
CA LYS A 75 17.64 7.13 -6.85
C LYS A 75 18.70 6.12 -6.44
N GLU A 76 19.79 6.57 -5.83
CA GLU A 76 20.83 5.70 -5.27
C GLU A 76 20.32 4.88 -4.08
N ASN A 77 19.34 5.40 -3.33
CA ASN A 77 18.62 4.68 -2.28
C ASN A 77 17.43 3.86 -2.82
N GLY A 78 17.28 3.73 -4.13
CA GLY A 78 16.30 2.87 -4.77
C GLY A 78 14.92 3.48 -4.98
N TYR A 79 14.71 4.77 -4.65
CA TYR A 79 13.43 5.43 -4.95
C TYR A 79 13.22 5.52 -6.46
N ILE A 80 12.05 5.09 -6.91
CA ILE A 80 11.62 5.18 -8.32
C ILE A 80 10.44 6.14 -8.49
N ALA A 81 9.63 6.33 -7.44
CA ALA A 81 8.62 7.38 -7.42
C ALA A 81 8.37 7.91 -6.00
N TYR A 82 7.94 9.16 -5.91
CA TYR A 82 7.51 9.78 -4.66
C TYR A 82 6.39 10.77 -4.98
N TYR A 83 5.31 10.73 -4.21
CA TYR A 83 4.14 11.57 -4.41
C TYR A 83 3.73 12.22 -3.09
N GLU A 84 3.42 13.51 -3.14
CA GLU A 84 2.97 14.30 -2.00
C GLU A 84 1.55 14.81 -2.27
N ASP A 85 0.68 14.70 -1.27
CA ASP A 85 -0.63 15.36 -1.26
C ASP A 85 -0.44 16.88 -1.14
N GLY A 86 -1.08 17.65 -2.02
CA GLY A 86 -1.03 19.11 -1.97
C GLY A 86 -1.88 19.76 -0.87
N LYS A 87 -2.63 18.99 -0.09
CA LYS A 87 -3.57 19.47 0.95
C LYS A 87 -3.27 18.92 2.35
N THR A 88 -2.64 17.76 2.42
CA THR A 88 -2.33 17.05 3.67
C THR A 88 -0.84 16.68 3.69
N ASP A 89 -0.36 16.10 4.79
CA ASP A 89 1.01 15.56 4.87
C ASP A 89 1.11 14.15 4.25
N GLY A 90 0.09 13.71 3.50
CA GLY A 90 0.03 12.39 2.87
C GLY A 90 1.10 12.21 1.80
N VAL A 91 1.81 11.08 1.86
CA VAL A 91 2.86 10.70 0.93
C VAL A 91 2.71 9.25 0.46
N VAL A 92 3.10 9.02 -0.79
CA VAL A 92 3.30 7.68 -1.36
C VAL A 92 4.73 7.61 -1.88
N ALA A 93 5.55 6.79 -1.22
CA ALA A 93 6.89 6.48 -1.68
C ALA A 93 6.93 5.11 -2.35
N VAL A 94 7.67 5.00 -3.44
CA VAL A 94 7.87 3.75 -4.17
C VAL A 94 9.36 3.50 -4.32
N VAL A 95 9.81 2.37 -3.78
CA VAL A 95 11.23 1.98 -3.72
C VAL A 95 11.41 0.62 -4.38
N LEU A 96 12.48 0.47 -5.16
CA LEU A 96 12.90 -0.77 -5.77
C LEU A 96 14.18 -1.28 -5.09
N LEU A 97 14.03 -2.24 -4.18
CA LEU A 97 15.10 -2.80 -3.37
C LEU A 97 15.83 -3.94 -4.08
N ASP A 98 17.15 -3.78 -4.24
CA ASP A 98 18.06 -4.83 -4.72
C ASP A 98 18.83 -5.45 -3.53
N ALA A 99 18.11 -6.20 -2.71
CA ALA A 99 18.65 -6.79 -1.48
C ALA A 99 19.20 -8.23 -1.68
N GLY A 100 19.27 -8.72 -2.92
CA GLY A 100 19.59 -10.12 -3.21
C GLY A 100 18.53 -11.12 -2.72
N ILE A 101 17.34 -10.64 -2.40
CA ILE A 101 16.21 -11.42 -1.89
C ILE A 101 15.39 -11.94 -3.07
N LYS A 102 15.34 -13.26 -3.23
CA LYS A 102 14.82 -13.91 -4.44
C LYS A 102 13.33 -14.26 -4.39
N SER A 103 12.68 -14.05 -3.25
CA SER A 103 11.27 -14.38 -3.07
C SER A 103 10.62 -13.54 -1.98
N LEU A 104 9.31 -13.33 -2.08
CA LEU A 104 8.51 -12.73 -1.01
C LEU A 104 8.64 -13.53 0.30
N SER A 105 8.70 -14.86 0.23
CA SER A 105 8.89 -15.69 1.43
C SER A 105 10.19 -15.39 2.17
N ASP A 106 11.29 -15.15 1.45
CA ASP A 106 12.57 -14.79 2.04
C ASP A 106 12.56 -13.34 2.55
N TYR A 107 11.93 -12.42 1.81
CA TYR A 107 11.72 -11.04 2.26
C TYR A 107 10.95 -11.00 3.58
N LYS A 108 9.86 -11.77 3.70
CA LYS A 108 9.08 -11.93 4.94
C LYS A 108 9.93 -12.40 6.12
N LYS A 109 10.91 -13.29 5.88
CA LYS A 109 11.81 -13.76 6.93
C LYS A 109 12.77 -12.66 7.38
N GLU A 110 13.25 -11.83 6.46
CA GLU A 110 14.09 -10.68 6.82
C GLU A 110 13.29 -9.64 7.60
N LEU A 111 12.07 -9.29 7.17
CA LEU A 111 11.18 -8.39 7.92
C LEU A 111 10.94 -8.88 9.36
N LYS A 112 10.75 -10.19 9.56
CA LYS A 112 10.55 -10.79 10.89
C LYS A 112 11.77 -10.71 11.83
N LYS A 113 12.95 -10.37 11.31
CA LYS A 113 14.16 -10.14 12.12
C LYS A 113 14.32 -8.68 12.55
N MET A 114 13.52 -7.78 11.98
CA MET A 114 13.57 -6.36 12.27
C MET A 114 12.68 -6.06 13.48
N ASP A 115 13.27 -5.49 14.53
CA ASP A 115 12.56 -5.23 15.80
C ASP A 115 11.52 -4.10 15.68
N ASP A 116 11.65 -3.26 14.66
CA ASP A 116 10.81 -2.11 14.32
C ASP A 116 9.70 -2.46 13.31
N VAL A 117 9.61 -3.70 12.82
CA VAL A 117 8.53 -4.10 11.89
C VAL A 117 7.43 -4.86 12.64
N SER A 118 6.17 -4.59 12.31
CA SER A 118 5.00 -5.29 12.84
C SER A 118 3.95 -5.57 11.76
N GLU A 119 2.89 -6.32 12.14
CA GLU A 119 1.72 -6.58 11.28
C GLU A 119 2.06 -7.23 9.93
N ILE A 120 3.08 -8.10 9.90
CA ILE A 120 3.54 -8.74 8.67
C ILE A 120 2.55 -9.83 8.21
N GLU A 121 1.89 -9.61 7.08
CA GLU A 121 0.86 -10.49 6.52
C GLU A 121 1.09 -10.83 5.05
N ASP A 122 0.55 -11.97 4.61
CA ASP A 122 0.49 -12.31 3.18
C ASP A 122 -0.83 -11.76 2.62
N CYS A 123 -0.77 -11.08 1.48
CA CYS A 123 -1.92 -10.49 0.81
C CYS A 123 -1.87 -10.79 -0.69
N ILE A 124 -3.02 -10.62 -1.35
CA ILE A 124 -3.17 -10.65 -2.80
C ILE A 124 -3.90 -9.37 -3.22
N ILE A 125 -3.28 -8.58 -4.09
CA ILE A 125 -3.84 -7.33 -4.60
C ILE A 125 -3.94 -7.43 -6.11
N ASN A 126 -5.17 -7.40 -6.64
CA ASN A 126 -5.43 -7.58 -8.08
C ASN A 126 -4.69 -8.78 -8.70
N ASP A 127 -4.75 -9.93 -8.00
CA ASP A 127 -4.10 -11.20 -8.41
C ASP A 127 -2.57 -11.23 -8.28
N ILE A 128 -1.97 -10.20 -7.68
CA ILE A 128 -0.54 -10.13 -7.39
C ILE A 128 -0.29 -10.46 -5.92
N ASP A 129 0.52 -11.49 -5.66
CA ASP A 129 0.98 -11.82 -4.31
C ASP A 129 1.84 -10.69 -3.73
N CYS A 130 1.60 -10.33 -2.48
CA CYS A 130 2.36 -9.29 -1.79
C CYS A 130 2.45 -9.54 -0.28
N ILE A 131 3.27 -8.71 0.38
CA ILE A 131 3.40 -8.69 1.84
C ILE A 131 3.05 -7.30 2.35
N GLY A 132 2.05 -7.24 3.23
CA GLY A 132 1.72 -6.04 4.00
C GLY A 132 2.47 -6.03 5.33
N TYR A 133 2.90 -4.85 5.78
CA TYR A 133 3.48 -4.65 7.12
C TYR A 133 3.45 -3.17 7.52
N ARG A 134 3.87 -2.90 8.76
CA ARG A 134 4.09 -1.54 9.29
C ARG A 134 5.47 -1.39 9.88
N VAL A 135 6.02 -0.19 9.81
CA VAL A 135 7.20 0.23 10.58
C VAL A 135 6.74 0.99 11.82
N LYS A 136 7.18 0.53 12.99
CA LYS A 136 6.84 1.11 14.30
C LYS A 136 7.35 2.54 14.37
N ASP A 137 6.58 3.38 15.07
CA ASP A 137 6.90 4.80 15.30
C ASP A 137 7.01 5.69 14.03
N GLU A 138 6.83 5.13 12.83
CA GLU A 138 6.85 5.89 11.57
C GLU A 138 5.46 6.19 11.00
N ASN A 139 4.38 5.68 11.62
CA ASN A 139 3.00 5.83 11.14
C ASN A 139 2.88 5.44 9.65
N THR A 140 3.38 4.27 9.29
CA THR A 140 3.39 3.79 7.91
C THR A 140 2.40 2.65 7.69
N MET A 141 2.03 2.47 6.42
CA MET A 141 1.50 1.23 5.88
C MET A 141 2.34 0.87 4.65
N ASN A 142 2.86 -0.34 4.60
CA ASN A 142 3.78 -0.78 3.56
C ASN A 142 3.22 -2.00 2.84
N ILE A 143 3.40 -2.05 1.52
CA ILE A 143 3.18 -3.27 0.72
C ILE A 143 4.39 -3.53 -0.17
N SER A 144 4.86 -4.77 -0.16
CA SER A 144 5.98 -5.22 -0.97
C SER A 144 5.59 -6.35 -1.93
N TYR A 145 6.05 -6.23 -3.17
CA TYR A 145 5.86 -7.17 -4.28
C TYR A 145 7.21 -7.71 -4.75
N SER A 146 7.24 -8.94 -5.24
CA SER A 146 8.37 -9.42 -6.03
C SER A 146 8.24 -8.96 -7.47
N THR A 147 9.33 -8.45 -8.05
CA THR A 147 9.41 -8.13 -9.48
C THR A 147 10.00 -9.28 -10.27
N GLU A 148 9.75 -9.32 -11.59
CA GLU A 148 10.37 -10.30 -12.50
C GLU A 148 11.90 -10.27 -12.46
N SER A 149 12.48 -9.10 -12.15
CA SER A 149 13.93 -8.90 -12.03
C SER A 149 14.54 -9.49 -10.76
N GLY A 150 13.74 -10.06 -9.87
CA GLY A 150 14.18 -10.59 -8.57
C GLY A 150 14.45 -9.50 -7.53
N LYS A 151 13.96 -8.27 -7.76
CA LYS A 151 13.96 -7.16 -6.80
C LYS A 151 12.63 -7.09 -6.05
N ILE A 152 12.63 -6.41 -4.91
CA ILE A 152 11.41 -6.11 -4.15
C ILE A 152 10.95 -4.69 -4.48
N LEU A 153 9.71 -4.57 -4.95
CA LEU A 153 9.03 -3.28 -5.14
C LEU A 153 8.22 -2.99 -3.89
N GLU A 154 8.51 -1.89 -3.21
CA GLU A 154 7.87 -1.49 -1.96
C GLU A 154 7.11 -0.18 -2.15
N PHE A 155 5.84 -0.17 -1.76
CA PHE A 155 5.03 1.02 -1.60
C PHE A 155 4.94 1.35 -0.12
N THR A 156 5.21 2.61 0.23
CA THR A 156 5.06 3.13 1.59
C THR A 156 4.08 4.29 1.57
N PHE A 157 3.08 4.21 2.44
CA PHE A 157 2.07 5.23 2.67
C PHE A 157 2.29 5.83 4.05
N ALA A 158 2.32 7.17 4.15
CA ALA A 158 2.48 7.87 5.42
C ALA A 158 1.86 9.29 5.37
N PRO A 159 1.54 9.91 6.50
CA PRO A 159 1.29 9.23 7.77
C PRO A 159 -0.03 8.43 7.67
N VAL A 160 -0.07 7.29 8.33
CA VAL A 160 -1.25 6.44 8.52
C VAL A 160 -1.49 6.34 10.01
N THR A 161 -2.60 6.92 10.47
CA THR A 161 -2.95 6.99 11.90
C THR A 161 -4.35 6.46 12.12
N ASP A 162 -4.58 5.82 13.27
CA ASP A 162 -5.91 5.27 13.59
C ASP A 162 -6.94 6.34 13.99
N ASP A 163 -6.49 7.59 14.18
CA ASP A 163 -7.31 8.72 14.63
C ASP A 163 -7.92 9.54 13.47
N ASP A 164 -7.45 9.33 12.24
CA ASP A 164 -7.89 10.06 11.04
C ASP A 164 -8.32 9.08 9.93
N ASP A 165 -9.63 9.02 9.70
CA ASP A 165 -10.26 8.15 8.69
C ASP A 165 -9.67 8.37 7.28
N ASP A 166 -9.27 9.59 6.92
CA ASP A 166 -8.71 9.91 5.60
C ASP A 166 -7.27 9.40 5.46
N SER A 167 -6.51 9.36 6.57
CA SER A 167 -5.14 8.85 6.63
C SER A 167 -5.04 7.34 6.35
N ILE A 168 -6.17 6.63 6.41
CA ILE A 168 -6.28 5.20 6.08
C ILE A 168 -7.03 4.99 4.77
N THR A 169 -8.12 5.74 4.55
CA THR A 169 -9.00 5.54 3.39
C THR A 169 -8.29 5.79 2.07
N VAL A 170 -7.51 6.87 1.95
CA VAL A 170 -6.80 7.19 0.71
C VAL A 170 -5.71 6.15 0.41
N PRO A 171 -4.82 5.78 1.36
CA PRO A 171 -3.90 4.66 1.15
C PRO A 171 -4.60 3.37 0.72
N ALA A 172 -5.68 2.96 1.39
CA ALA A 172 -6.39 1.72 1.04
C ALA A 172 -6.94 1.74 -0.40
N ILE A 173 -7.46 2.90 -0.86
CA ILE A 173 -7.89 3.08 -2.26
C ILE A 173 -6.71 2.89 -3.21
N ILE A 174 -5.59 3.56 -2.96
CA ILE A 174 -4.39 3.49 -3.81
C ILE A 174 -3.85 2.05 -3.82
N MET A 175 -3.71 1.41 -2.66
CA MET A 175 -3.24 0.04 -2.52
C MET A 175 -4.09 -0.94 -3.32
N SER A 176 -5.42 -0.87 -3.17
CA SER A 176 -6.33 -1.74 -3.90
C SER A 176 -6.27 -1.58 -5.43
N SER A 177 -5.65 -0.50 -5.93
CA SER A 177 -5.54 -0.20 -7.36
C SER A 177 -4.26 -0.70 -8.01
N ILE A 178 -3.28 -1.17 -7.22
CA ILE A 178 -1.99 -1.62 -7.73
C ILE A 178 -2.21 -2.87 -8.59
N GLN A 179 -1.77 -2.82 -9.84
CA GLN A 179 -1.99 -3.88 -10.83
C GLN A 179 -0.85 -3.86 -11.87
N GLU A 180 -0.67 -4.98 -12.58
CA GLU A 180 0.28 -5.05 -13.69
C GLU A 180 -0.17 -4.14 -14.85
N THR A 181 0.81 -3.60 -15.59
CA THR A 181 0.54 -2.92 -16.87
C THR A 181 0.26 -3.96 -17.96
N ASP A 182 -0.67 -3.65 -18.88
CA ASP A 182 -1.05 -4.53 -19.99
C ASP A 182 0.00 -4.57 -21.12
#